data_AF-A0A9W6P1W8-F1
#
_entry.id   AF-A0A9W6P1W8-F1
#
_cell.length_a   1.000
_cell.length_b   1.000
_cell.length_c   1.000
_cell.angle_alpha   90.00
_cell.angle_beta   90.00
_cell.angle_gamma   90.00
#
_symmetry.space_group_name_H-M   'P 1'
#
loop_
_entity.id
_entity.type
_entity.pdbx_description
1 polymer ?
#
loop_
_entity_poly.entity_id
_entity_poly.type
_entity_poly.pdbx_seq_one_letter_code
_entity_poly.pdbx_strand_id
1 'polypeptide(L)'
;MKPTSPWYFEEFLSQSWKGGIRTGSALFRLIRERGYEGSPTHLQRLLAGWRRAEKQAKGPALELQILEPVRDPETGHAISPVIAAALCIKPRGKLTPDQARKVDALKAGSPAFATMRCLVMRFNGILRGREADPLPAWIDDAIETDLAPIVRFARTLNRDFDAVKNAIEMPWSNGQAEGQINRLKTLKRAMYGRAGPELLRARMLPLRHTD
;
A
#
# COMPACT_ATOMS: atom_id res chain seq x y z
N MET A 1 6.77 11.08 36.52
CA MET A 1 5.91 10.53 35.44
C MET A 1 5.01 9.44 36.01
N LYS A 2 3.84 9.16 35.41
CA LYS A 2 2.90 8.13 35.92
C LYS A 2 3.30 6.72 35.43
N PRO A 3 3.05 5.65 36.20
CA PRO A 3 3.35 4.25 35.81
C PRO A 3 2.56 3.75 34.60
N THR A 4 1.57 4.51 34.13
CA THR A 4 0.84 4.28 32.88
C THR A 4 1.58 4.72 31.62
N SER A 5 2.64 5.53 31.75
CA SER A 5 3.47 6.00 30.64
C SER A 5 4.68 5.09 30.44
N PRO A 6 4.92 4.55 29.21
CA PRO A 6 6.12 3.76 28.92
C PRO A 6 7.42 4.52 29.21
N TRP A 7 7.40 5.86 29.13
CA TRP A 7 8.53 6.72 29.42
C TRP A 7 8.98 6.66 30.89
N TYR A 8 8.09 6.27 31.81
CA TYR A 8 8.48 6.04 33.21
C TYR A 8 9.51 4.90 33.35
N PHE A 9 9.48 3.94 32.42
CA PHE A 9 10.40 2.79 32.37
C PHE A 9 11.47 2.96 31.28
N GLU A 10 11.72 4.18 30.80
CA GLU A 10 12.59 4.45 29.66
C GLU A 10 14.01 3.90 29.85
N GLU A 11 14.60 4.11 31.03
CA GLU A 11 15.96 3.66 31.34
C GLU A 11 16.08 2.12 31.25
N PHE A 12 15.13 1.41 31.87
CA PHE A 12 15.06 -0.04 31.81
C PHE A 12 14.81 -0.58 30.39
N LEU A 13 13.90 0.08 29.65
CA LEU A 13 13.61 -0.28 28.26
C LEU A 13 14.83 -0.04 27.36
N SER A 14 15.58 1.05 27.58
CA SER A 14 16.79 1.39 26.83
C SER A 14 17.91 0.38 27.08
N GLN A 15 18.12 -0.03 28.33
CA GLN A 15 19.07 -1.08 28.68
C GLN A 15 18.68 -2.43 28.06
N SER A 16 17.40 -2.82 28.16
CA SER A 16 16.91 -4.07 27.56
C SER A 16 16.99 -4.07 26.03
N TRP A 17 16.78 -2.89 25.41
CA TRP A 17 16.90 -2.69 23.97
C TRP A 17 18.34 -2.80 23.48
N LYS A 18 19.30 -2.25 24.24
CA LYS A 18 20.74 -2.41 24.01
C LYS A 18 21.20 -3.84 24.25
N GLY A 19 20.61 -4.54 25.23
CA GLY A 19 20.84 -5.95 25.54
C GLY A 19 20.25 -6.95 24.53
N GLY A 20 19.64 -6.48 23.44
CA GLY A 20 19.21 -7.32 22.31
C GLY A 20 17.74 -7.73 22.31
N ILE A 21 16.94 -7.36 23.31
CA ILE A 21 15.51 -7.67 23.33
C ILE A 21 14.76 -6.65 22.45
N ARG A 22 14.44 -7.03 21.20
CA ARG A 22 13.78 -6.14 20.21
C ARG A 22 12.28 -6.38 20.01
N THR A 23 11.76 -7.43 20.64
CA THR A 23 10.37 -7.84 20.51
C THR A 23 9.49 -7.05 21.48
N GLY A 24 8.54 -6.27 20.95
CA GLY A 24 7.70 -5.40 21.78
C GLY A 24 6.82 -6.14 22.78
N SER A 25 6.39 -7.38 22.48
CA SER A 25 5.65 -8.23 23.42
C SER A 25 6.50 -8.72 24.60
N ALA A 26 7.79 -9.01 24.36
CA ALA A 26 8.73 -9.39 25.42
C ALA A 26 9.02 -8.21 26.36
N LEU A 27 9.29 -7.03 25.80
CA LEU A 27 9.49 -5.79 26.57
C LEU A 27 8.24 -5.41 27.37
N PHE A 28 7.04 -5.60 26.81
CA PHE A 28 5.78 -5.36 27.50
C PHE A 28 5.60 -6.25 28.73
N ARG A 29 5.95 -7.54 28.64
CA ARG A 29 5.88 -8.46 29.79
C ARG A 29 6.82 -8.01 30.92
N LEU A 30 8.05 -7.64 30.58
CA LEU A 30 9.09 -7.22 31.52
C LEU A 30 8.77 -5.91 32.27
N ILE A 31 8.08 -4.96 31.63
CA ILE A 31 7.65 -3.72 32.32
C ILE A 31 6.36 -3.93 33.10
N ARG A 32 5.50 -4.85 32.67
CA ARG A 32 4.25 -5.18 33.39
C ARG A 32 4.55 -5.84 34.74
N GLU A 33 5.55 -6.73 34.79
CA GLU A 33 6.05 -7.31 36.05
C GLU A 33 6.65 -6.26 37.00
N ARG A 34 7.06 -5.09 36.46
CA ARG A 34 7.56 -3.95 37.24
C ARG A 34 6.51 -2.86 37.53
N GLY A 35 5.23 -3.17 37.33
CA GLY A 35 4.12 -2.26 37.66
C GLY A 35 3.69 -1.32 36.54
N TYR A 36 3.95 -1.66 35.27
CA TYR A 36 3.37 -0.92 34.15
C TYR A 36 1.87 -1.20 34.01
N GLU A 37 1.06 -0.14 34.13
CA GLU A 37 -0.41 -0.21 34.06
C GLU A 37 -0.98 0.29 32.71
N GLY A 38 -0.12 0.62 31.75
CA GLY A 38 -0.54 1.19 30.48
C GLY A 38 -0.78 0.17 29.35
N SER A 39 -1.24 0.69 28.20
CA SER A 39 -1.58 -0.12 27.03
C SER A 39 -0.33 -0.57 26.22
N PRO A 40 -0.32 -1.80 25.67
CA PRO A 40 0.74 -2.26 24.78
C PRO A 40 0.92 -1.38 23.53
N THR A 41 -0.14 -0.71 23.08
CA THR A 41 -0.10 0.23 21.95
C THR A 41 0.76 1.45 22.24
N HIS A 42 0.75 1.95 23.49
CA HIS A 42 1.59 3.07 23.90
C HIS A 42 3.07 2.70 23.91
N LEU A 43 3.41 1.49 24.40
CA LEU A 43 4.77 0.97 24.32
C LEU A 43 5.23 0.80 22.87
N GLN A 44 4.39 0.20 22.01
CA GLN A 44 4.72 0.03 20.58
C GLN A 44 4.99 1.37 19.89
N ARG A 45 4.25 2.43 20.25
CA ARG A 45 4.48 3.77 19.70
C ARG A 45 5.85 4.33 20.08
N LEU A 46 6.29 4.13 21.34
CA LEU A 46 7.63 4.51 21.80
C LEU A 46 8.71 3.72 21.04
N LEU A 47 8.59 2.39 21.01
CA LEU A 47 9.55 1.51 20.35
C LEU A 47 9.61 1.75 18.83
N ALA A 48 8.51 2.15 18.20
CA ALA A 48 8.49 2.53 16.78
C ALA A 48 9.36 3.76 16.51
N GLY A 49 9.43 4.72 17.44
CA GLY A 49 10.34 5.87 17.36
C GLY A 49 11.81 5.42 17.37
N TRP A 50 12.18 4.54 18.31
CA TRP A 50 13.54 4.01 18.41
C TRP A 50 13.96 3.20 17.18
N ARG A 51 13.06 2.38 16.61
CA ARG A 51 13.32 1.67 15.35
C ARG A 51 13.56 2.61 14.16
N ARG A 52 12.84 3.74 14.10
CA ARG A 52 13.06 4.73 13.03
C ARG A 52 14.39 5.45 13.20
N ALA A 53 14.73 5.84 14.42
CA ALA A 53 16.02 6.46 14.73
C ALA A 53 17.20 5.52 14.42
N GLU A 54 17.10 4.23 14.78
CA GLU A 54 18.12 3.24 14.42
C GLU A 54 18.21 3.00 12.90
N LYS A 55 17.08 3.00 12.18
CA LYS A 55 17.09 2.90 10.72
C LYS A 55 17.71 4.12 10.06
N GLN A 56 17.52 5.32 10.62
CA GLN A 56 18.19 6.54 10.16
C GLN A 56 19.69 6.52 10.49
N ALA A 57 20.11 5.90 11.60
CA ALA A 57 21.52 5.81 11.99
C ALA A 57 22.29 4.65 11.32
N LYS A 58 21.62 3.57 10.91
CA LYS A 58 22.24 2.39 10.27
C LYS A 58 22.04 2.32 8.75
N GLY A 59 21.18 3.15 8.17
CA GLY A 59 21.18 3.29 6.72
C GLY A 59 22.50 3.92 6.28
N PRO A 60 23.04 3.58 5.10
CA PRO A 60 23.84 4.58 4.42
C PRO A 60 22.98 5.84 4.41
N ALA A 61 23.59 7.01 4.60
CA ALA A 61 22.93 8.23 4.14
C ALA A 61 22.56 7.92 2.68
N LEU A 62 21.29 7.62 2.41
CA LEU A 62 20.80 7.82 1.07
C LEU A 62 21.05 9.31 0.93
N GLU A 63 22.13 9.65 0.24
CA GLU A 63 22.05 10.71 -0.74
C GLU A 63 20.74 10.43 -1.47
N LEU A 64 19.66 11.02 -0.96
CA LEU A 64 18.52 11.35 -1.78
C LEU A 64 19.15 12.27 -2.79
N GLN A 65 19.72 11.70 -3.86
CA GLN A 65 19.99 12.43 -5.08
C GLN A 65 18.63 13.04 -5.37
N ILE A 66 18.51 14.34 -5.10
CA ILE A 66 17.34 15.11 -5.44
C ILE A 66 17.38 15.11 -6.96
N LEU A 67 16.78 14.07 -7.56
CA LEU A 67 16.66 13.95 -8.99
C LEU A 67 15.94 15.22 -9.44
N GLU A 68 16.57 15.95 -10.36
CA GLU A 68 15.96 17.15 -10.88
C GLU A 68 14.55 16.79 -11.40
N PRO A 69 13.52 17.55 -11.00
CA PRO A 69 12.17 17.23 -11.39
C PRO A 69 12.06 17.34 -12.92
N VAL A 70 11.57 16.28 -13.55
CA VAL A 70 11.33 16.27 -14.99
C VAL A 70 10.38 17.39 -15.35
N ARG A 71 10.75 18.19 -16.35
CA ARG A 71 9.97 19.34 -16.80
C ARG A 71 9.07 18.99 -17.97
N ASP A 72 7.92 19.64 -18.01
CA ASP A 72 7.00 19.63 -19.13
C ASP A 72 7.67 20.32 -20.33
N PRO A 73 7.79 19.66 -21.50
CA PRO A 73 8.39 20.26 -22.69
C PRO A 73 7.67 21.52 -23.19
N GLU A 74 6.37 21.64 -22.93
CA GLU A 74 5.55 22.73 -23.45
C GLU A 74 5.52 23.95 -22.52
N THR A 75 5.53 23.71 -21.21
CA THR A 75 5.40 24.78 -20.21
C THR A 75 6.66 25.04 -19.38
N GLY A 76 7.65 24.15 -19.43
CA GLY A 76 8.89 24.23 -18.65
C GLY A 76 8.72 23.96 -17.14
N HIS A 77 7.49 23.77 -16.67
CA HIS A 77 7.17 23.48 -15.28
C HIS A 77 7.51 22.04 -14.91
N ALA A 78 7.86 21.81 -13.64
CA ALA A 78 8.04 20.47 -13.11
C ALA A 78 6.74 19.65 -13.23
N ILE A 79 6.83 18.44 -13.78
CA ILE A 79 5.72 17.50 -13.84
C ILE A 79 5.46 16.99 -12.42
N SER A 80 4.26 17.25 -11.91
CA SER A 80 3.85 16.77 -10.58
C SER A 80 3.92 15.24 -10.48
N PRO A 81 4.36 14.68 -9.34
CA PRO A 81 4.35 13.23 -9.09
C PRO A 81 2.98 12.58 -9.29
N VAL A 82 1.90 13.30 -8.99
CA VAL A 82 0.51 12.81 -9.17
C VAL A 82 0.18 12.67 -10.66
N ILE A 83 0.59 13.66 -11.47
CA ILE A 83 0.42 13.61 -12.92
C ILE A 83 1.29 12.50 -13.52
N ALA A 84 2.53 12.37 -13.09
CA ALA A 84 3.42 11.28 -13.52
C ALA A 84 2.80 9.91 -13.21
N ALA A 85 2.29 9.69 -11.99
CA ALA A 85 1.63 8.44 -11.61
C ALA A 85 0.39 8.15 -12.47
N ALA A 86 -0.47 9.14 -12.68
CA ALA A 86 -1.66 9.01 -13.52
C ALA A 86 -1.29 8.66 -14.97
N LEU A 87 -0.28 9.34 -15.52
CA LEU A 87 0.22 9.08 -16.86
C LEU A 87 0.86 7.70 -16.96
N CYS A 88 1.57 7.24 -15.93
CA CYS A 88 2.24 5.93 -15.87
C CYS A 88 1.27 4.76 -16.13
N ILE A 89 0.04 4.85 -15.62
CA ILE A 89 -0.98 3.79 -15.72
C ILE A 89 -1.86 3.97 -16.97
N LYS A 90 -1.89 5.17 -17.56
CA LYS A 90 -2.76 5.47 -18.71
C LYS A 90 -2.22 4.85 -20.02
N PRO A 91 -3.01 4.02 -20.74
CA PRO A 91 -2.59 3.41 -22.01
C PRO A 91 -2.31 4.44 -23.10
N ARG A 92 -1.37 4.14 -24.01
CA ARG A 92 -0.94 5.09 -25.07
C ARG A 92 -2.10 5.58 -25.94
N GLY A 93 -3.01 4.69 -26.35
CA GLY A 93 -4.16 5.05 -27.18
C GLY A 93 -5.19 5.97 -26.50
N LYS A 94 -5.06 6.24 -25.20
CA LYS A 94 -5.93 7.18 -24.45
C LYS A 94 -5.22 8.48 -24.09
N LEU A 95 -3.94 8.64 -24.45
CA LEU A 95 -3.19 9.85 -24.18
C LEU A 95 -3.56 10.93 -25.19
N THR A 96 -3.71 12.16 -24.72
CA THR A 96 -3.69 13.32 -25.62
C THR A 96 -2.27 13.55 -26.15
N PRO A 97 -2.09 14.29 -27.25
CA PRO A 97 -0.76 14.62 -27.77
C PRO A 97 0.17 15.26 -26.74
N ASP A 98 -0.35 16.20 -25.93
CA ASP A 98 0.38 16.81 -24.80
C ASP A 98 0.81 15.77 -23.74
N GLN A 99 -0.13 14.90 -23.34
CA GLN A 99 0.17 13.84 -22.37
C GLN A 99 1.21 12.84 -22.90
N ALA A 100 1.20 12.56 -24.21
CA ALA A 100 2.21 11.71 -24.84
C ALA A 100 3.61 12.34 -24.73
N ARG A 101 3.73 13.64 -25.03
CA ARG A 101 5.00 14.38 -24.85
C ARG A 101 5.50 14.34 -23.41
N LYS A 102 4.60 14.54 -22.43
CA LYS A 102 4.94 14.43 -21.00
C LYS A 102 5.42 13.03 -20.63
N VAL A 103 4.78 11.98 -21.15
CA VAL A 103 5.22 10.60 -20.95
C VAL A 103 6.61 10.37 -21.54
N ASP A 104 6.88 10.90 -22.73
CA ASP A 104 8.19 10.73 -23.38
C ASP A 104 9.28 11.52 -22.65
N ALA A 105 8.99 12.72 -22.15
CA ALA A 105 9.88 13.47 -21.26
C ALA A 105 10.15 12.73 -19.94
N LEU A 106 9.13 12.15 -19.30
CA LEU A 106 9.28 11.34 -18.08
C LEU A 106 10.11 10.09 -18.31
N LYS A 107 10.00 9.45 -19.48
CA LYS A 107 10.83 8.31 -19.85
C LYS A 107 12.29 8.70 -20.05
N ALA A 108 12.54 9.85 -20.69
CA ALA A 108 13.89 10.35 -20.90
C ALA A 108 14.56 10.79 -19.59
N GLY A 109 13.81 11.45 -18.71
CA GLY A 109 14.32 11.97 -17.44
C GLY A 109 14.40 10.95 -16.29
N SER A 110 13.74 9.79 -16.41
CA SER A 110 13.75 8.77 -15.36
C SER A 110 13.69 7.34 -15.92
N PRO A 111 14.81 6.59 -15.87
CA PRO A 111 14.83 5.17 -16.23
C PRO A 111 13.88 4.33 -15.38
N ALA A 112 13.72 4.70 -14.10
CA ALA A 112 12.77 4.09 -13.19
C ALA A 112 11.32 4.25 -13.68
N PHE A 113 10.94 5.45 -14.13
CA PHE A 113 9.62 5.69 -14.70
C PHE A 113 9.39 4.87 -15.98
N ALA A 114 10.38 4.81 -16.87
CA ALA A 114 10.29 4.04 -18.11
C ALA A 114 10.06 2.55 -17.83
N THR A 115 10.83 1.98 -16.91
CA THR A 115 10.73 0.57 -16.48
C THR A 115 9.38 0.30 -15.83
N MET A 116 8.98 1.14 -14.87
CA MET A 116 7.68 1.03 -14.19
C MET A 116 6.53 1.07 -15.18
N ARG A 117 6.56 2.02 -16.12
CA ARG A 117 5.52 2.13 -17.16
C ARG A 117 5.49 0.90 -18.06
N CYS A 118 6.64 0.35 -18.46
CA CYS A 118 6.71 -0.87 -19.25
C CYS A 118 5.99 -2.03 -18.54
N LEU A 119 6.33 -2.26 -17.27
CA LEU A 119 5.72 -3.31 -16.45
C LEU A 119 4.22 -3.11 -16.28
N VAL A 120 3.77 -1.88 -15.98
CA VAL A 120 2.34 -1.58 -15.82
C VAL A 120 1.56 -1.77 -17.12
N MET A 121 2.13 -1.40 -18.28
CA MET A 121 1.46 -1.61 -19.57
C MET A 121 1.33 -3.10 -19.89
N ARG A 122 2.39 -3.90 -19.68
CA ARG A 122 2.36 -5.36 -19.87
C ARG A 122 1.35 -6.03 -18.94
N PHE A 123 1.37 -5.68 -17.65
CA PHE A 123 0.43 -6.21 -16.67
C PHE A 123 -1.03 -5.89 -17.01
N ASN A 124 -1.31 -4.65 -17.42
CA ASN A 124 -2.64 -4.25 -17.90
C ASN A 124 -3.10 -5.02 -19.14
N GLY A 125 -2.15 -5.45 -19.99
CA GLY A 125 -2.43 -6.32 -21.13
C GLY A 125 -2.87 -7.71 -20.65
N ILE A 126 -2.08 -8.33 -19.77
CA ILE A 126 -2.37 -9.65 -19.19
C ILE A 126 -3.73 -9.67 -18.50
N LEU A 127 -4.00 -8.68 -17.63
CA LEU A 127 -5.28 -8.59 -16.91
C LEU A 127 -6.50 -8.45 -17.84
N ARG A 128 -6.33 -7.93 -19.05
CA ARG A 128 -7.42 -7.79 -20.03
C ARG A 128 -7.48 -8.93 -21.05
N GLY A 129 -6.39 -9.69 -21.21
CA GLY A 129 -6.22 -10.71 -22.24
C GLY A 129 -6.97 -12.01 -21.97
N ARG A 130 -7.49 -12.22 -20.75
CA ARG A 130 -8.10 -13.48 -20.28
C ARG A 130 -7.18 -14.70 -20.27
N GLU A 131 -5.92 -14.53 -20.64
CA GLU A 131 -4.89 -15.56 -20.63
C GLU A 131 -3.85 -15.21 -19.57
N ALA A 132 -3.67 -16.10 -18.59
CA ALA A 132 -2.74 -15.88 -17.47
C ALA A 132 -1.33 -16.40 -17.76
N ASP A 133 -1.10 -17.10 -18.87
CA ASP A 133 0.20 -17.69 -19.23
C ASP A 133 1.39 -16.71 -19.18
N PRO A 134 1.25 -15.41 -19.55
CA PRO A 134 2.37 -14.47 -19.45
C PRO A 134 2.61 -13.93 -18.03
N LEU A 135 1.74 -14.25 -17.06
CA LEU A 135 1.79 -13.70 -15.71
C LEU A 135 3.04 -14.14 -14.91
N PRO A 136 3.47 -15.43 -14.90
CA PRO A 136 4.68 -15.84 -14.20
C PRO A 136 5.93 -15.09 -14.71
N ALA A 137 6.13 -15.03 -16.03
CA ALA A 137 7.25 -14.30 -16.62
C ALA A 137 7.21 -12.80 -16.26
N TRP A 138 6.02 -12.20 -16.20
CA TRP A 138 5.87 -10.82 -15.76
C TRP A 138 6.24 -10.63 -14.28
N ILE A 139 5.91 -11.59 -13.40
CA ILE A 139 6.26 -11.57 -11.98
C ILE A 139 7.78 -11.62 -11.82
N ASP A 140 8.45 -12.52 -12.54
CA ASP A 140 9.90 -12.68 -12.48
C ASP A 140 10.61 -11.38 -12.90
N ASP A 141 10.24 -10.82 -14.05
CA ASP A 141 10.75 -9.53 -14.53
C ASP A 141 10.52 -8.40 -13.49
N ALA A 142 9.37 -8.40 -12.82
CA ALA A 142 9.04 -7.38 -11.83
C ALA A 142 9.85 -7.54 -10.52
N ILE A 143 10.19 -8.77 -10.14
CA ILE A 143 11.02 -9.08 -8.97
C ILE A 143 12.49 -8.74 -9.22
N GLU A 144 12.97 -8.91 -10.45
CA GLU A 144 14.35 -8.58 -10.84
C GLU A 144 14.64 -7.07 -10.92
N THR A 145 13.60 -6.23 -10.89
CA THR A 145 13.80 -4.78 -10.87
C THR A 145 14.33 -4.24 -9.53
N ASP A 146 15.07 -3.14 -9.57
CA ASP A 146 15.48 -2.39 -8.37
C ASP A 146 14.35 -1.54 -7.76
N LEU A 147 13.13 -1.62 -8.31
CA LEU A 147 11.98 -0.83 -7.88
C LEU A 147 11.29 -1.50 -6.69
N ALA A 148 11.76 -1.23 -5.47
CA ALA A 148 11.23 -1.85 -4.24
C ALA A 148 9.68 -1.88 -4.11
N PRO A 149 8.91 -0.85 -4.52
CA PRO A 149 7.45 -0.94 -4.52
C PRO A 149 6.90 -2.00 -5.48
N ILE A 150 7.49 -2.13 -6.67
CA ILE A 150 7.11 -3.11 -7.69
C ILE A 150 7.50 -4.52 -7.27
N VAL A 151 8.72 -4.71 -6.74
CA VAL A 151 9.16 -6.00 -6.19
C VAL A 151 8.21 -6.50 -5.10
N ARG A 152 7.80 -5.60 -4.19
CA ARG A 152 6.83 -5.95 -3.13
C ARG A 152 5.46 -6.32 -3.70
N PHE A 153 5.01 -5.59 -4.71
CA PHE A 153 3.77 -5.90 -5.41
C PHE A 153 3.85 -7.27 -6.07
N ALA A 154 4.90 -7.55 -6.84
CA ALA A 154 5.11 -8.82 -7.53
C ALA A 154 5.18 -10.01 -6.56
N ARG A 155 5.89 -9.88 -5.43
CA ARG A 155 5.92 -10.92 -4.38
C ARG A 155 4.56 -11.21 -3.77
N THR A 156 3.75 -10.15 -3.57
CA THR A 156 2.39 -10.31 -3.04
C THR A 156 1.50 -11.01 -4.07
N LEU A 157 1.63 -10.60 -5.35
CA LEU A 157 0.92 -11.19 -6.46
C LEU A 157 1.27 -12.68 -6.62
N ASN A 158 2.55 -13.03 -6.52
CA ASN A 158 3.03 -14.41 -6.60
C ASN A 158 2.50 -15.29 -5.47
N ARG A 159 2.42 -14.75 -4.24
CA ARG A 159 1.82 -15.49 -3.11
C ARG A 159 0.35 -15.80 -3.36
N ASP A 160 -0.35 -14.88 -4.01
CA ASP A 160 -1.79 -14.97 -4.27
C ASP A 160 -2.06 -15.40 -5.73
N PHE A 161 -1.10 -16.12 -6.36
CA PHE A 161 -1.07 -16.41 -7.80
C PHE A 161 -2.35 -17.06 -8.33
N ASP A 162 -2.82 -18.13 -7.70
CA ASP A 162 -4.03 -18.85 -8.14
C ASP A 162 -5.26 -17.94 -8.14
N ALA A 163 -5.38 -17.04 -7.16
CA ALA A 163 -6.49 -16.09 -7.10
C ALA A 163 -6.41 -15.07 -8.25
N VAL A 164 -5.21 -14.60 -8.60
CA VAL A 164 -5.00 -13.65 -9.69
C VAL A 164 -5.20 -14.32 -11.04
N LYS A 165 -4.70 -15.55 -11.21
CA LYS A 165 -4.95 -16.39 -12.39
C LYS A 165 -6.45 -16.56 -12.62
N ASN A 166 -7.18 -16.97 -11.59
CA ASN A 166 -8.64 -17.12 -11.68
C ASN A 166 -9.32 -15.79 -12.02
N ALA A 167 -8.86 -14.67 -11.48
CA ALA A 167 -9.41 -13.35 -11.80
C ALA A 167 -9.19 -12.93 -13.27
N ILE A 168 -8.19 -13.50 -13.96
CA ILE A 168 -7.91 -13.25 -15.38
C ILE A 168 -8.75 -14.19 -16.25
N GLU A 169 -8.73 -15.48 -15.96
CA GLU A 169 -9.31 -16.53 -16.82
C GLU A 169 -10.84 -16.64 -16.66
N MET A 170 -11.35 -16.40 -15.45
CA MET A 170 -12.77 -16.57 -15.17
C MET A 170 -13.58 -15.32 -15.59
N PRO A 171 -14.83 -15.51 -16.03
CA PRO A 171 -15.74 -14.40 -16.33
C PRO A 171 -16.28 -13.71 -15.06
N TRP A 172 -16.01 -14.28 -13.88
CA TRP A 172 -16.55 -13.80 -12.61
C TRP A 172 -15.74 -12.61 -12.10
N SER A 173 -16.45 -11.58 -11.64
CA SER A 173 -15.82 -10.44 -10.96
C SER A 173 -16.36 -10.30 -9.55
N ASN A 174 -15.51 -9.90 -8.62
CA ASN A 174 -15.93 -9.53 -7.26
C ASN A 174 -16.74 -8.23 -7.22
N GLY A 175 -16.96 -7.56 -8.36
CA GLY A 175 -17.63 -6.25 -8.42
C GLY A 175 -19.04 -6.25 -7.84
N GLN A 176 -19.82 -7.32 -8.02
CA GLN A 176 -21.14 -7.42 -7.39
C GLN A 176 -21.04 -7.51 -5.86
N ALA A 177 -20.18 -8.39 -5.35
CA ALA A 177 -19.97 -8.53 -3.91
C ALA A 177 -19.44 -7.24 -3.28
N GLU A 178 -18.42 -6.62 -3.90
CA GLU A 178 -17.87 -5.33 -3.48
C GLU A 178 -18.90 -4.21 -3.54
N GLY A 179 -19.76 -4.20 -4.57
CA GLY A 179 -20.88 -3.28 -4.70
C GLY A 179 -21.86 -3.39 -3.53
N GLN A 180 -22.26 -4.61 -3.16
CA GLN A 180 -23.13 -4.84 -2.01
C GLN A 180 -22.46 -4.46 -0.69
N ILE A 181 -21.16 -4.78 -0.52
CA ILE A 181 -20.38 -4.38 0.65
C ILE A 181 -20.29 -2.85 0.73
N ASN A 182 -20.08 -2.17 -0.39
CA ASN A 182 -20.03 -0.71 -0.43
C ASN A 182 -21.40 -0.10 -0.09
N ARG A 183 -22.50 -0.63 -0.64
CA ARG A 183 -23.86 -0.23 -0.28
C ARG A 183 -24.12 -0.38 1.21
N LEU A 184 -23.76 -1.52 1.79
CA LEU A 184 -23.85 -1.79 3.23
C LEU A 184 -23.06 -0.78 4.04
N LYS A 185 -21.78 -0.56 3.69
CA LYS A 185 -20.90 0.39 4.38
C LYS A 185 -21.42 1.82 4.29
N THR A 186 -21.95 2.24 3.14
CA THR A 186 -22.57 3.56 2.94
C THR A 186 -23.79 3.72 3.83
N LEU A 187 -24.68 2.73 3.86
CA LEU A 187 -25.87 2.77 4.70
C LEU A 187 -25.50 2.86 6.20
N LYS A 188 -24.53 2.05 6.65
CA LYS A 188 -24.04 2.09 8.02
C LYS A 188 -23.44 3.46 8.37
N ARG A 189 -22.69 4.09 7.45
CA ARG A 189 -22.13 5.44 7.65
C ARG A 189 -23.19 6.52 7.71
N ALA A 190 -24.22 6.46 6.86
CA ALA A 190 -25.36 7.37 6.89
C ALA A 190 -26.13 7.30 8.23
N MET A 191 -26.00 6.18 8.95
CA MET A 191 -26.63 5.94 10.25
C MET A 191 -25.64 6.07 11.42
N TYR A 192 -24.54 6.82 11.21
CA TYR A 192 -23.51 7.08 12.22
C TYR A 192 -22.91 5.83 12.87
N GLY A 193 -22.93 4.69 12.15
CA GLY A 193 -22.44 3.41 12.65
C GLY A 193 -23.35 2.69 13.65
N ARG A 194 -24.52 3.26 13.99
CA ARG A 194 -25.43 2.75 15.03
C ARG A 194 -26.45 1.72 14.54
N ALA A 195 -26.47 1.43 13.23
CA ALA A 195 -27.38 0.45 12.67
C ALA A 195 -26.96 -0.99 13.04
N GLY A 196 -27.83 -1.68 13.78
CA GLY A 196 -27.70 -3.11 14.08
C GLY A 196 -28.02 -4.00 12.86
N PRO A 197 -27.71 -5.31 12.94
CA PRO A 197 -27.92 -6.26 11.83
C PRO A 197 -29.36 -6.29 11.30
N GLU A 198 -30.36 -6.19 12.16
CA GLU A 198 -31.78 -6.24 11.83
C GLU A 198 -32.19 -5.01 11.01
N LEU A 199 -31.72 -3.83 11.42
CA LEU A 199 -32.01 -2.57 10.75
C LEU A 199 -31.29 -2.46 9.39
N LEU A 200 -30.06 -2.98 9.32
CA LEU A 200 -29.33 -3.11 8.06
C LEU A 200 -30.04 -4.09 7.11
N ARG A 201 -30.51 -5.23 7.62
CA ARG A 201 -31.28 -6.21 6.85
C ARG A 201 -32.55 -5.59 6.26
N ALA A 202 -33.34 -4.89 7.09
CA ALA A 202 -34.59 -4.24 6.69
C ALA A 202 -34.39 -3.18 5.59
N ARG A 203 -33.24 -2.50 5.58
CA ARG A 203 -32.92 -1.46 4.57
C ARG A 203 -32.21 -2.00 3.33
N MET A 204 -31.53 -3.14 3.44
CA MET A 204 -30.80 -3.73 2.32
C MET A 204 -31.63 -4.68 1.48
N LEU A 205 -32.48 -5.50 2.11
CA LEU A 205 -33.28 -6.50 1.44
C LEU A 205 -34.62 -5.89 0.97
N PRO A 206 -35.13 -6.30 -0.20
CA PRO A 206 -36.47 -5.92 -0.61
C PRO A 206 -37.50 -6.47 0.40
N LEU A 207 -38.54 -5.68 0.67
CA LEU A 207 -39.68 -6.13 1.46
C LEU A 207 -40.38 -7.25 0.68
N ARG A 208 -40.38 -8.46 1.23
CA ARG A 208 -41.20 -9.55 0.70
C ARG A 208 -42.65 -9.12 0.84
N HIS A 209 -43.28 -8.75 -0.26
CA HIS A 209 -44.74 -8.66 -0.30
C HIS A 209 -45.23 -10.11 -0.29
N THR A 210 -45.87 -10.51 0.79
CA THR A 210 -46.70 -11.71 0.80
C THR A 210 -47.95 -11.38 0.00
N ASP A 211 -48.14 -12.07 -1.12
CA ASP A 211 -49.42 -12.13 -1.83
C ASP A 211 -50.49 -12.79 -0.94
#